data_AF-C3ZKQ5-F1
#
_entry.id   AF-C3ZKQ5-F1
#
_cell.length_a   1.000
_cell.length_b   1.000
_cell.length_c   1.000
_cell.angle_alpha   90.00
_cell.angle_beta   90.00
_cell.angle_gamma   90.00
#
_symmetry.space_group_name_H-M   'P 1'
#
loop_
_entity.id
_entity.type
_entity.pdbx_description
1 polymer ?
#
loop_
_entity_poly.entity_id
_entity_poly.type
_entity_poly.pdbx_seq_one_letter_code
_entity_poly.pdbx_strand_id
1 'polypeptide(L)'
;VFREHPPKAQLPLTPLTTTLYYCSFYHYNESDSSLSSPLSIKRDFQMSDKQYTWSALNALAKLHRWKEIEALLTSKNWFGGTKMKACIGFEKVVEILSKQKAPVDILSKYLAYIEDPNERLALAAKHKCHRIVVDTLIQLKDRAALEDYRLKTPDYSLERQYLITALNNSQVKWKN
;
A
#
# COMPACT_ATOMS: atom_id res chain seq x y z
N VAL A 1 -13.22 -9.55 14.92
CA VAL A 1 -12.17 -10.56 14.63
C VAL A 1 -12.54 -11.96 15.08
N PHE A 2 -12.39 -12.37 16.35
CA PHE A 2 -12.59 -13.80 16.75
C PHE A 2 -13.96 -14.39 16.37
N ARG A 3 -15.03 -13.59 16.41
CA ARG A 3 -16.37 -14.02 15.98
C ARG A 3 -16.49 -14.21 14.47
N GLU A 4 -15.88 -13.32 13.68
CA GLU A 4 -15.93 -13.33 12.21
C GLU A 4 -14.89 -14.31 11.62
N HIS A 5 -13.80 -14.52 12.34
CA HIS A 5 -12.67 -15.35 11.97
C HIS A 5 -12.26 -16.18 13.19
N PRO A 6 -12.96 -17.30 13.48
CA PRO A 6 -12.56 -18.15 14.57
C PRO A 6 -11.19 -18.80 14.29
N PRO A 7 -10.27 -18.85 15.29
CA PRO A 7 -9.01 -19.57 15.17
C PRO A 7 -9.26 -21.03 14.79
N LYS A 8 -8.62 -21.49 13.71
CA LYS A 8 -8.73 -22.87 13.21
C LYS A 8 -7.53 -23.75 13.57
N ALA A 9 -6.46 -23.15 14.10
CA ALA A 9 -5.21 -23.83 14.39
C ALA A 9 -4.76 -23.54 15.82
N GLN A 10 -4.10 -24.53 16.43
CA GLN A 10 -3.37 -24.35 17.68
C GLN A 10 -2.01 -23.69 17.37
N LEU A 11 -1.58 -22.78 18.23
CA LEU A 11 -0.31 -22.04 18.07
C LEU A 11 0.96 -22.80 18.46
N PRO A 12 0.96 -23.68 19.49
CA PRO A 12 2.17 -24.40 19.87
C PRO A 12 2.78 -25.16 18.68
N LEU A 13 4.12 -25.16 18.61
CA LEU A 13 4.91 -25.87 17.59
C LEU A 13 4.71 -25.37 16.15
N THR A 14 4.16 -24.17 15.96
CA THR A 14 4.10 -23.52 14.64
C THR A 14 5.33 -22.64 14.39
N PRO A 15 5.71 -22.39 13.11
CA PRO A 15 6.79 -21.46 12.80
C PRO A 15 6.52 -20.07 13.37
N LEU A 16 7.57 -19.38 13.83
CA LEU A 16 7.46 -18.05 14.44
C LEU A 16 6.73 -17.03 13.55
N THR A 17 6.91 -17.09 12.24
CA THR A 17 6.20 -16.25 11.27
C THR A 17 4.69 -16.48 11.26
N THR A 18 4.25 -17.71 11.52
CA THR A 18 2.82 -18.07 11.66
C THR A 18 2.27 -17.50 12.96
N THR A 19 2.99 -17.63 14.07
CA THR A 19 2.63 -17.02 15.36
C THR A 19 2.55 -15.50 15.24
N LEU A 20 3.54 -14.86 14.60
CA LEU A 20 3.53 -13.42 14.37
C LEU A 20 2.33 -12.99 13.52
N TYR A 21 2.02 -13.71 12.44
CA TYR A 21 0.84 -13.44 11.63
C TYR A 21 -0.44 -13.54 12.46
N TYR A 22 -0.59 -14.61 13.24
CA TYR A 22 -1.73 -14.80 14.13
C TYR A 22 -1.87 -13.63 15.11
N CYS A 23 -0.81 -13.27 15.80
CA CYS A 23 -0.81 -12.16 16.75
C CYS A 23 -1.12 -10.82 16.07
N SER A 24 -0.60 -10.60 14.87
CA SER A 24 -0.96 -9.42 14.07
C SER A 24 -2.42 -9.44 13.60
N PHE A 25 -3.03 -10.61 13.47
CA PHE A 25 -4.42 -10.74 13.03
C PHE A 25 -5.40 -10.54 14.21
N TYR A 26 -5.12 -11.14 15.35
CA TYR A 26 -6.04 -11.18 16.48
C TYR A 26 -5.74 -10.16 17.58
N HIS A 27 -4.47 -9.78 17.74
CA HIS A 27 -3.95 -9.08 18.92
C HIS A 27 -3.13 -7.82 18.57
N TYR A 28 -3.31 -7.27 17.36
CA TYR A 28 -2.47 -6.18 16.84
C TYR A 28 -2.38 -4.93 17.75
N ASN A 29 -3.49 -4.59 18.42
CA ASN A 29 -3.59 -3.40 19.25
C ASN A 29 -3.29 -3.66 20.73
N GLU A 30 -2.81 -4.86 21.08
CA GLU A 30 -2.36 -5.13 22.45
C GLU A 30 -1.06 -4.40 22.77
N SER A 31 -0.90 -4.05 24.04
CA SER A 31 0.31 -3.38 24.52
C SER A 31 1.56 -4.25 24.35
N ASP A 32 2.72 -3.62 24.21
CA ASP A 32 4.05 -4.28 24.11
C ASP A 32 4.47 -5.05 25.39
N SER A 33 3.65 -4.97 26.44
CA SER A 33 3.76 -5.81 27.65
C SER A 33 3.03 -7.15 27.51
N SER A 34 2.11 -7.28 26.55
CA SER A 34 1.38 -8.52 26.29
C SER A 34 2.24 -9.50 25.48
N LEU A 35 2.24 -10.78 25.88
CA LEU A 35 2.94 -11.84 25.15
C LEU A 35 2.32 -12.11 23.77
N SER A 36 1.03 -11.81 23.60
CA SER A 36 0.33 -11.94 22.32
C SER A 36 0.46 -10.70 21.42
N SER A 37 1.11 -9.63 21.88
CA SER A 37 1.39 -8.48 21.01
C SER A 37 2.40 -8.86 19.92
N PRO A 38 2.13 -8.53 18.65
CA PRO A 38 3.07 -8.78 17.57
C PRO A 38 4.39 -7.99 17.72
N LEU A 39 4.38 -6.87 18.45
CA LEU A 39 5.58 -6.11 18.79
C LEU A 39 6.44 -6.82 19.83
N SER A 40 5.83 -7.44 20.85
CA SER A 40 6.54 -8.29 21.81
C SER A 40 7.22 -9.47 21.11
N ILE A 41 6.49 -10.16 20.22
CA ILE A 41 7.05 -11.28 19.44
C ILE A 41 8.24 -10.82 18.59
N LYS A 42 8.10 -9.68 17.91
CA LYS A 42 9.21 -9.11 17.13
C LYS A 42 10.44 -8.87 18.00
N ARG A 43 10.26 -8.24 19.17
CA ARG A 43 11.34 -7.90 20.11
C ARG A 43 12.01 -9.15 20.67
N ASP A 44 11.21 -10.06 21.24
CA ASP A 44 11.70 -11.18 22.04
C ASP A 44 12.39 -12.25 21.17
N PHE A 45 11.97 -12.38 19.92
CA PHE A 45 12.57 -13.28 18.95
C PHE A 45 13.44 -12.59 17.90
N GLN A 46 13.76 -11.30 18.11
CA GLN A 46 14.66 -10.51 17.26
C GLN A 46 14.30 -10.54 15.76
N MET A 47 12.99 -10.50 15.46
CA MET A 47 12.54 -10.50 14.06
C MET A 47 12.89 -9.17 13.39
N SER A 48 13.35 -9.25 12.14
CA SER A 48 13.65 -8.07 11.35
C SER A 48 12.40 -7.21 11.08
N ASP A 49 12.60 -5.91 10.85
CA ASP A 49 11.54 -5.00 10.43
C ASP A 49 10.81 -5.49 9.18
N LYS A 50 11.53 -6.14 8.24
CA LYS A 50 10.94 -6.71 7.03
C LYS A 50 10.00 -7.86 7.34
N GLN A 51 10.43 -8.83 8.18
CA GLN A 51 9.58 -9.95 8.58
C GLN A 51 8.34 -9.48 9.36
N TYR A 52 8.54 -8.50 10.25
CA TYR A 52 7.45 -7.87 11.00
C TYR A 52 6.44 -7.19 10.08
N THR A 53 6.92 -6.23 9.27
CA THR A 53 6.07 -5.43 8.37
C THR A 53 5.33 -6.32 7.39
N TRP A 54 5.99 -7.32 6.81
CA TRP A 54 5.35 -8.26 5.88
C TRP A 54 4.20 -9.02 6.55
N SER A 55 4.44 -9.58 7.75
CA SER A 55 3.44 -10.39 8.45
C SER A 55 2.27 -9.55 8.94
N ALA A 56 2.56 -8.40 9.56
CA ALA A 56 1.56 -7.47 10.06
C ALA A 56 0.71 -6.88 8.94
N LEU A 57 1.33 -6.44 7.84
CA LEU A 57 0.63 -5.89 6.69
C LEU A 57 -0.34 -6.92 6.07
N ASN A 58 0.10 -8.17 5.88
CA ASN A 58 -0.78 -9.22 5.34
C ASN A 58 -1.96 -9.52 6.28
N ALA A 59 -1.75 -9.53 7.60
CA ALA A 59 -2.81 -9.76 8.58
C ALA A 59 -3.84 -8.62 8.60
N LEU A 60 -3.35 -7.38 8.69
CA LEU A 60 -4.20 -6.19 8.70
C LEU A 60 -4.93 -5.98 7.37
N ALA A 61 -4.27 -6.23 6.24
CA ALA A 61 -4.87 -6.11 4.92
C ALA A 61 -6.03 -7.09 4.76
N LYS A 62 -5.88 -8.33 5.27
CA LYS A 62 -6.96 -9.32 5.27
C LYS A 62 -8.16 -8.90 6.11
N LEU A 63 -7.94 -8.09 7.15
CA LEU A 63 -8.99 -7.51 8.00
C LEU A 63 -9.47 -6.12 7.54
N HIS A 64 -8.95 -5.62 6.41
CA HIS A 64 -9.25 -4.31 5.86
C HIS A 64 -9.00 -3.17 6.87
N ARG A 65 -7.98 -3.34 7.73
CA ARG A 65 -7.59 -2.40 8.79
C ARG A 65 -6.70 -1.28 8.28
N TRP A 66 -7.25 -0.42 7.43
CA TRP A 66 -6.48 0.60 6.69
C TRP A 66 -5.81 1.65 7.58
N LYS A 67 -6.44 2.02 8.70
CA LYS A 67 -5.87 2.98 9.68
C LYS A 67 -4.62 2.40 10.34
N GLU A 68 -4.68 1.14 10.73
CA GLU A 68 -3.56 0.43 11.32
C GLU A 68 -2.43 0.20 10.31
N ILE A 69 -2.75 -0.03 9.03
CA ILE A 69 -1.76 -0.12 7.95
C ILE A 69 -1.07 1.23 7.73
N GLU A 70 -1.83 2.33 7.76
CA GLU A 70 -1.24 3.68 7.70
C GLU A 70 -0.29 3.92 8.87
N ALA A 71 -0.70 3.57 10.10
CA ALA A 71 0.18 3.67 11.27
C ALA A 71 1.42 2.78 11.14
N LEU A 72 1.28 1.54 10.67
CA LEU A 72 2.38 0.60 10.44
C LEU A 72 3.43 1.16 9.46
N LEU A 73 2.97 1.88 8.43
CA LEU A 73 3.80 2.44 7.38
C LEU A 73 4.21 3.89 7.65
N THR A 74 3.89 4.44 8.84
CA THR A 74 4.27 5.80 9.23
C THR A 74 5.43 5.76 10.23
N SER A 75 6.54 6.39 9.86
CA SER A 75 7.68 6.63 10.74
C SER A 75 7.53 8.00 11.39
N LYS A 76 7.57 8.05 12.73
CA LYS A 76 7.74 9.31 13.48
C LYS A 76 9.22 9.67 13.54
N ASN A 77 9.56 10.92 13.28
CA ASN A 77 10.89 11.47 13.52
C ASN A 77 10.95 12.10 14.92
N TRP A 78 12.16 12.33 15.41
CA TRP A 78 12.40 12.86 16.76
C TRP A 78 11.75 14.23 16.99
N PHE A 79 11.59 15.05 15.94
CA PHE A 79 10.99 16.38 16.00
C PHE A 79 9.46 16.37 15.78
N GLY A 80 8.80 15.22 15.90
CA GLY A 80 7.34 15.09 15.80
C GLY A 80 6.79 15.10 14.37
N GLY A 81 7.63 15.26 13.35
CA GLY A 81 7.26 15.05 11.96
C GLY A 81 7.03 13.57 11.65
N THR A 82 6.16 13.30 10.69
CA THR A 82 5.86 11.95 10.22
C THR A 82 6.24 11.81 8.76
N LYS A 83 6.70 10.62 8.37
CA LYS A 83 6.92 10.26 6.97
C LYS A 83 6.47 8.84 6.70
N MET A 84 5.96 8.60 5.51
CA MET A 84 5.67 7.26 5.07
C MET A 84 6.97 6.51 4.80
N LYS A 85 7.06 5.26 5.27
CA LYS A 85 8.22 4.38 5.09
C LYS A 85 7.75 2.93 5.04
N ALA A 86 8.12 2.22 3.98
CA ALA A 86 7.92 0.80 3.85
C ALA A 86 9.28 0.10 3.69
N CYS A 87 9.72 -0.66 4.70
CA CYS A 87 11.00 -1.40 4.62
C CYS A 87 11.01 -2.54 3.59
N ILE A 88 9.83 -2.89 3.06
CA ILE A 88 9.61 -3.88 2.00
C ILE A 88 9.39 -3.24 0.61
N GLY A 89 9.47 -1.91 0.49
CA GLY A 89 9.10 -1.17 -0.72
C GLY A 89 7.59 -0.92 -0.84
N PHE A 90 7.20 0.20 -1.46
CA PHE A 90 5.77 0.51 -1.67
C PHE A 90 5.13 -0.31 -2.77
N GLU A 91 5.94 -0.85 -3.67
CA GLU A 91 5.58 -1.80 -4.72
C GLU A 91 4.97 -3.06 -4.08
N LYS A 92 5.66 -3.62 -3.08
CA LYS A 92 5.17 -4.79 -2.33
C LYS A 92 3.98 -4.47 -1.45
N VAL A 93 3.90 -3.26 -0.90
CA VAL A 93 2.70 -2.80 -0.19
C VAL A 93 1.49 -2.85 -1.10
N VAL A 94 1.58 -2.24 -2.29
CA VAL A 94 0.48 -2.21 -3.27
C VAL A 94 0.10 -3.62 -3.73
N GLU A 95 1.07 -4.51 -3.99
CA GLU A 95 0.80 -5.91 -4.34
C GLU A 95 0.01 -6.64 -3.24
N ILE A 96 0.40 -6.50 -1.98
CA ILE A 96 -0.28 -7.16 -0.84
C ILE A 96 -1.71 -6.62 -0.69
N LEU A 97 -1.88 -5.30 -0.73
CA LEU A 97 -3.18 -4.66 -0.60
C LEU A 97 -4.11 -5.03 -1.76
N SER A 98 -3.59 -5.06 -2.99
CA SER A 98 -4.38 -5.46 -4.16
C SER A 98 -4.84 -6.93 -4.08
N LYS A 99 -3.99 -7.84 -3.59
CA LYS A 99 -4.38 -9.25 -3.35
C LYS A 99 -5.55 -9.38 -2.37
N GLN A 100 -5.67 -8.45 -1.42
CA GLN A 100 -6.79 -8.38 -0.47
C GLN A 100 -7.93 -7.47 -0.95
N LYS A 101 -7.98 -7.14 -2.25
CA LYS A 101 -9.03 -6.30 -2.86
C LYS A 101 -9.19 -4.92 -2.19
N ALA A 102 -8.07 -4.32 -1.77
CA ALA A 102 -8.09 -2.96 -1.24
C ALA A 102 -8.70 -1.98 -2.26
N PRO A 103 -9.50 -1.00 -1.81
CA PRO A 103 -10.07 0.03 -2.66
C PRO A 103 -9.02 0.84 -3.44
N VAL A 104 -9.42 1.40 -4.59
CA VAL A 104 -8.53 2.15 -5.49
C VAL A 104 -7.92 3.37 -4.82
N ASP A 105 -8.63 4.06 -3.93
CA ASP A 105 -8.14 5.18 -3.13
C ASP A 105 -7.02 4.76 -2.17
N ILE A 106 -7.17 3.60 -1.53
CA ILE A 106 -6.12 3.01 -0.67
C ILE A 106 -4.89 2.66 -1.49
N LEU A 107 -5.04 2.01 -2.64
CA LEU A 107 -3.91 1.68 -3.53
C LEU A 107 -3.21 2.95 -4.04
N SER A 108 -3.99 3.95 -4.47
CA SER A 108 -3.48 5.22 -5.01
C SER A 108 -2.60 5.97 -4.01
N LYS A 109 -2.97 5.94 -2.72
CA LYS A 109 -2.16 6.53 -1.65
C LYS A 109 -0.75 5.97 -1.61
N TYR A 110 -0.59 4.65 -1.71
CA TYR A 110 0.72 4.01 -1.60
C TYR A 110 1.49 4.02 -2.92
N LEU A 111 0.80 3.97 -4.07
CA LEU A 111 1.43 4.15 -5.38
C LEU A 111 2.16 5.49 -5.50
N ALA A 112 1.63 6.56 -4.90
CA ALA A 112 2.25 7.89 -4.92
C ALA A 112 3.66 7.93 -4.27
N TYR A 113 4.00 6.94 -3.44
CA TYR A 113 5.31 6.83 -2.78
C TYR A 113 6.33 5.94 -3.51
N ILE A 114 5.96 5.32 -4.64
CA ILE A 114 6.89 4.55 -5.48
C ILE A 114 7.80 5.51 -6.22
N GLU A 115 9.11 5.47 -6.00
CA GLU A 115 10.04 6.48 -6.54
C GLU A 115 10.27 6.34 -8.05
N ASP A 116 10.37 5.12 -8.57
CA ASP A 116 10.52 4.88 -10.01
C ASP A 116 9.20 5.17 -10.74
N PRO A 117 9.17 6.20 -11.62
CA PRO A 117 7.95 6.55 -12.33
C PRO A 117 7.48 5.44 -13.28
N ASN A 118 8.37 4.62 -13.84
CA ASN A 118 7.97 3.52 -14.74
C ASN A 118 7.27 2.41 -13.97
N GLU A 119 7.81 2.03 -12.81
CA GLU A 119 7.19 1.03 -11.94
C GLU A 119 5.86 1.53 -11.37
N ARG A 120 5.81 2.82 -10.98
CA ARG A 120 4.58 3.50 -10.55
C ARG A 120 3.51 3.45 -11.65
N LEU A 121 3.85 3.77 -12.90
CA LEU A 121 2.94 3.72 -14.04
C LEU A 121 2.42 2.30 -14.29
N ALA A 122 3.31 1.30 -14.28
CA ALA A 122 2.95 -0.09 -14.51
C ALA A 122 1.95 -0.61 -13.47
N LEU A 123 2.22 -0.38 -12.18
CA LEU A 123 1.32 -0.79 -11.10
C LEU A 123 0.03 0.01 -11.09
N ALA A 124 0.08 1.33 -11.29
CA ALA A 124 -1.12 2.17 -11.32
C ALA A 124 -2.05 1.78 -12.46
N ALA A 125 -1.53 1.53 -13.68
CA ALA A 125 -2.33 1.07 -14.81
C ALA A 125 -2.93 -0.32 -14.55
N LYS A 126 -2.12 -1.27 -14.03
CA LYS A 126 -2.58 -2.62 -13.66
C LYS A 126 -3.74 -2.60 -12.67
N HIS A 127 -3.72 -1.68 -11.72
CA HIS A 127 -4.74 -1.55 -10.67
C HIS A 127 -5.83 -0.53 -10.98
N LYS A 128 -5.87 0.02 -12.21
CA LYS A 128 -6.85 1.02 -12.65
C LYS A 128 -6.85 2.30 -11.78
N CYS A 129 -5.70 2.66 -11.22
CA CYS A 129 -5.48 3.91 -10.50
C CYS A 129 -5.20 5.04 -11.52
N HIS A 130 -6.18 5.36 -12.36
CA HIS A 130 -6.05 6.25 -13.52
C HIS A 130 -5.47 7.62 -13.17
N ARG A 131 -5.88 8.20 -12.02
CA ARG A 131 -5.37 9.50 -11.56
C ARG A 131 -3.86 9.49 -11.33
N ILE A 132 -3.32 8.43 -10.70
CA ILE A 132 -1.87 8.29 -10.49
C ILE A 132 -1.13 8.17 -11.82
N VAL A 133 -1.71 7.47 -12.81
CA VAL A 133 -1.11 7.38 -14.15
C VAL A 133 -1.01 8.77 -14.77
N VAL A 134 -2.12 9.53 -14.78
CA VAL A 134 -2.16 10.88 -15.35
C VAL A 134 -1.18 11.82 -14.64
N ASP A 135 -1.22 11.87 -13.31
CA ASP A 135 -0.34 12.74 -12.50
C ASP A 135 1.15 12.42 -12.76
N THR A 136 1.49 11.14 -12.89
CA THR A 136 2.87 10.71 -13.18
C THR A 136 3.29 11.09 -14.59
N LEU A 137 2.42 10.92 -15.60
CA LEU A 137 2.73 11.32 -16.99
C LEU A 137 2.85 12.84 -17.15
N ILE A 138 2.04 13.62 -16.43
CA ILE A 138 2.19 15.08 -16.35
C ILE A 138 3.55 15.44 -15.73
N GLN A 139 3.93 14.77 -14.62
CA GLN A 139 5.22 14.99 -13.96
C GLN A 139 6.40 14.67 -14.89
N LEU A 140 6.28 13.60 -15.67
CA LEU A 140 7.27 13.22 -16.70
C LEU A 140 7.26 14.13 -17.92
N LYS A 141 6.20 14.94 -18.09
CA LYS A 141 5.92 15.78 -19.25
C LYS A 141 5.79 14.98 -20.55
N ASP A 142 5.29 13.75 -20.46
CA ASP A 142 5.15 12.84 -21.60
C ASP A 142 3.73 12.93 -22.19
N ARG A 143 3.59 13.81 -23.18
CA ARG A 143 2.29 14.04 -23.85
C ARG A 143 1.87 12.82 -24.67
N ALA A 144 2.82 12.16 -25.33
CA ALA A 144 2.55 11.04 -26.22
C ALA A 144 2.02 9.83 -25.43
N ALA A 145 2.65 9.50 -24.30
CA ALA A 145 2.17 8.44 -23.42
C ALA A 145 0.79 8.77 -22.80
N LEU A 146 0.52 10.05 -22.52
CA LEU A 146 -0.78 10.47 -21.99
C LEU A 146 -1.91 10.32 -23.03
N GLU A 147 -1.63 10.63 -24.30
CA GLU A 147 -2.56 10.37 -25.40
C GLU A 147 -2.78 8.87 -25.63
N ASP A 148 -1.72 8.06 -25.66
CA ASP A 148 -1.84 6.60 -25.78
C ASP A 148 -2.68 6.00 -24.64
N TYR A 149 -2.49 6.49 -23.40
CA TYR A 149 -3.30 6.07 -22.27
C TYR A 149 -4.77 6.52 -22.38
N ARG A 150 -5.03 7.72 -22.94
CA ARG A 150 -6.39 8.19 -23.24
C ARG A 150 -7.10 7.26 -24.22
N LEU A 151 -6.43 6.85 -25.28
CA LEU A 151 -7.00 5.94 -26.29
C LEU A 151 -7.37 4.57 -25.72
N LYS A 152 -6.65 4.12 -24.69
CA LYS A 152 -6.93 2.86 -23.97
C LYS A 152 -8.02 2.97 -22.90
N THR A 153 -8.45 4.19 -22.57
CA THR A 153 -9.46 4.45 -21.53
C THR A 153 -10.84 4.66 -22.17
N PRO A 154 -11.92 4.04 -21.66
CA PRO A 154 -13.25 4.16 -22.25
C PRO A 154 -13.73 5.61 -22.42
N ASP A 155 -14.32 5.92 -23.58
CA ASP A 155 -14.69 7.28 -23.99
C ASP A 155 -15.62 8.02 -23.02
N TYR A 156 -16.51 7.31 -22.34
CA TYR A 156 -17.53 7.87 -21.46
C TYR A 156 -17.14 7.88 -19.96
N SER A 157 -15.89 7.57 -19.64
CA SER A 157 -15.45 7.46 -18.24
C SER A 157 -15.06 8.83 -17.65
N LEU A 158 -15.19 8.99 -16.33
CA LEU A 158 -14.74 10.21 -15.63
C LEU A 158 -13.23 10.40 -15.77
N GLU A 159 -12.49 9.30 -15.86
CA GLU A 159 -11.05 9.27 -16.03
C GLU A 159 -10.63 9.80 -17.40
N ARG A 160 -11.42 9.52 -18.46
CA ARG A 160 -11.23 10.12 -19.78
C ARG A 160 -11.40 11.64 -19.76
N GLN A 161 -12.39 12.15 -19.04
CA GLN A 161 -12.58 13.60 -18.89
C GLN A 161 -11.38 14.26 -18.19
N TYR A 162 -10.86 13.60 -17.15
CA TYR A 162 -9.66 14.05 -16.46
C TYR A 162 -8.42 14.05 -17.37
N LEU A 163 -8.25 13.02 -18.19
CA LEU A 163 -7.18 12.93 -19.20
C LEU A 163 -7.25 14.06 -20.22
N ILE A 164 -8.44 14.35 -20.77
CA ILE A 164 -8.66 15.44 -21.72
C ILE A 164 -8.33 16.80 -21.07
N THR A 165 -8.77 16.99 -19.83
CA THR A 165 -8.49 18.21 -19.06
C THR A 165 -6.98 18.39 -18.86
N ALA A 166 -6.26 17.32 -18.52
CA ALA A 166 -4.81 17.33 -18.38
C ALA A 166 -4.09 17.66 -19.71
N LEU A 167 -4.51 17.07 -20.84
CA LEU A 167 -3.92 17.29 -22.16
C LEU A 167 -4.11 18.72 -22.68
N ASN A 168 -5.24 19.33 -22.34
CA ASN A 168 -5.58 20.71 -22.71
C ASN A 168 -5.03 21.76 -21.74
N ASN A 169 -4.38 21.34 -20.65
CA ASN A 169 -3.81 22.26 -19.68
C ASN A 169 -2.57 22.97 -20.26
N SER A 170 -2.74 24.25 -20.60
CA SER A 170 -1.69 25.11 -21.16
C SER A 170 -0.54 25.42 -20.20
N GLN A 171 -0.69 25.13 -18.90
CA GLN A 171 0.37 25.31 -17.90
C GLN A 171 1.41 24.18 -17.94
N VAL A 172 1.07 23.03 -18.55
CA VAL A 172 2.01 21.90 -18.64
C VAL A 172 2.96 22.10 -19.82
N LYS A 173 4.24 22.31 -19.51
CA LYS A 173 5.31 22.38 -20.51
C LYS A 173 5.75 20.97 -20.91
N TRP A 174 5.09 20.40 -21.92
CA TRP A 174 5.38 19.07 -22.46
C TRP A 174 6.81 18.97 -23.00
N LYS A 175 7.42 17.79 -22.92
CA LYS A 175 8.63 17.47 -23.67
C LYS A 175 8.22 17.29 -25.14
N ASN A 176 8.95 17.95 -26.04
CA ASN A 176 8.80 17.76 -27.48
C ASN A 176 9.28 16.38 -27.91
#